data_AF-A0A914JX41-F1
#
_entry.id   AF-A0A914JX41-F1
#
_cell.length_a   1.000
_cell.length_b   1.000
_cell.length_c   1.000
_cell.angle_alpha   90.00
_cell.angle_beta   90.00
_cell.angle_gamma   90.00
#
_symmetry.space_group_name_H-M   'P 1'
#
loop_
_entity.id
_entity.type
_entity.pdbx_description
1 polymer ?
#
loop_
_entity_poly.entity_id
_entity_poly.type
_entity_poly.pdbx_seq_one_letter_code
_entity_poly.pdbx_strand_id
1 'polypeptide(L)'
;MKNSNIPLTKFSLADFLNRKIFISIDSGVQHTTANIEIDAIDGQGTISSNSLIIRITANPIEIHMTSNTGLKLSHKSFVPITSQNLSFSTNNLNDEMNIPLIYVIIDQPEFGIVECAKIGIDGFQLCSRFTQQDLDDLKVRYKHTSENRPMSDVFTFKVGVFLGW
;
A
#
# COMPACT_ATOMS: atom_id res chain seq x y z
N MET A 1 4.94 -20.13 15.88
CA MET A 1 3.75 -20.83 15.37
C MET A 1 2.93 -21.37 16.53
N LYS A 2 1.90 -20.63 16.94
CA LYS A 2 0.68 -21.17 17.56
C LYS A 2 -0.46 -20.72 16.64
N ASN A 3 -0.70 -21.54 15.63
CA ASN A 3 -1.63 -21.27 14.54
C ASN A 3 -2.99 -21.91 14.87
N SER A 4 -3.58 -21.46 15.98
CA SER A 4 -4.96 -21.77 16.31
C SER A 4 -5.61 -20.44 16.58
N ASN A 5 -6.73 -20.13 15.91
CA ASN A 5 -7.56 -18.93 16.11
C ASN A 5 -8.18 -18.87 17.53
N ILE A 6 -7.44 -19.32 18.55
CA ILE A 6 -7.81 -19.31 19.95
C ILE A 6 -7.21 -18.02 20.53
N PRO A 7 -8.05 -17.12 21.06
CA PRO A 7 -7.57 -15.91 21.72
C PRO A 7 -6.55 -16.24 22.80
N LEU A 8 -5.40 -15.56 22.76
CA LEU A 8 -4.35 -15.71 23.76
C LEU A 8 -4.73 -14.92 25.02
N THR A 9 -4.90 -15.61 26.14
CA THR A 9 -5.27 -14.98 27.42
C THR A 9 -4.10 -14.83 28.40
N LYS A 10 -2.98 -15.51 28.16
CA LYS A 10 -1.74 -15.42 28.96
C LYS A 10 -0.51 -15.64 28.08
N PHE A 11 0.56 -14.89 28.35
CA PHE A 11 1.87 -15.04 27.71
C PHE A 11 2.99 -14.69 28.69
N SER A 12 4.20 -15.17 28.44
CA SER A 12 5.38 -14.77 29.23
C SER A 12 5.98 -13.48 28.69
N LEU A 13 6.71 -12.74 29.53
CA LEU A 13 7.50 -11.58 29.07
C LEU A 13 8.46 -11.96 27.93
N ALA A 14 9.03 -13.17 27.98
CA ALA A 14 9.86 -13.69 26.91
C ALA A 14 9.08 -13.87 25.59
N ASP A 15 7.82 -14.28 25.61
CA ASP A 15 7.01 -14.38 24.38
C ASP A 15 6.77 -13.00 23.75
N PHE A 16 6.52 -11.98 24.58
CA PHE A 16 6.38 -10.60 24.13
C PHE A 16 7.67 -10.05 23.53
N LEU A 17 8.79 -10.14 24.26
CA LEU A 17 10.09 -9.64 23.81
C LEU A 17 10.59 -10.36 22.54
N ASN A 18 10.29 -11.64 22.40
CA ASN A 18 10.64 -12.42 21.21
C ASN A 18 9.63 -12.29 20.06
N ARG A 19 8.73 -11.30 20.11
CA ARG A 19 7.73 -11.01 19.05
C ARG A 19 6.90 -12.22 18.66
N LYS A 20 6.50 -13.04 19.65
CA LYS A 20 5.60 -14.19 19.42
C LYS A 20 4.13 -13.83 19.58
N ILE A 21 3.85 -12.59 20.01
CA ILE A 21 2.50 -12.07 20.27
C ILE A 21 2.13 -11.14 19.12
N PHE A 22 0.97 -11.39 18.51
CA PHE A 22 0.46 -10.61 17.41
C PHE A 22 -1.01 -10.28 17.66
N ILE A 23 -1.42 -9.10 17.23
CA ILE A 23 -2.82 -8.71 17.17
C ILE A 23 -3.31 -9.01 15.76
N SER A 24 -4.27 -9.91 15.63
CA SER A 24 -4.98 -10.13 14.38
C SER A 24 -6.26 -9.29 14.37
N ILE A 25 -6.46 -8.55 13.29
CA ILE A 25 -7.68 -7.80 13.04
C ILE A 25 -8.32 -8.43 11.81
N ASP A 26 -9.56 -8.89 11.93
CA ASP A 26 -10.26 -9.52 10.83
C ASP A 26 -10.44 -8.54 9.66
N SER A 27 -10.21 -9.03 8.45
CA SER A 27 -10.43 -8.26 7.23
C SER A 27 -11.93 -8.01 7.05
N GLY A 28 -12.33 -6.74 6.94
CA GLY A 28 -13.73 -6.33 6.75
C GLY A 28 -14.33 -5.53 7.91
N VAL A 29 -13.57 -5.32 8.98
CA VAL A 29 -14.00 -4.46 10.09
C VAL A 29 -13.93 -2.99 9.66
N GLN A 30 -15.10 -2.33 9.59
CA GLN A 30 -15.19 -0.96 9.07
C GLN A 30 -14.60 0.09 9.99
N HIS A 31 -14.67 -0.09 11.30
CA HIS A 31 -13.91 0.66 12.30
C HIS A 31 -13.98 -0.17 13.57
N THR A 32 -12.86 -0.44 14.22
CA THR A 32 -12.89 -1.07 15.54
C THR A 32 -11.88 -0.45 16.43
N THR A 33 -12.36 -0.02 17.59
CA THR A 33 -11.50 0.28 18.72
C THR A 33 -11.66 -0.84 19.72
N ALA A 34 -10.55 -1.43 20.13
CA ALA A 34 -10.49 -2.42 21.19
C ALA A 34 -9.50 -1.97 22.25
N ASN A 35 -9.80 -2.27 23.51
CA ASN A 35 -8.86 -2.13 24.60
C ASN A 35 -8.33 -3.52 24.92
N ILE A 36 -7.00 -3.68 24.92
CA ILE A 36 -6.34 -4.84 25.50
C ILE A 36 -5.87 -4.43 26.87
N GLU A 37 -6.38 -5.12 27.89
CA GLU A 37 -5.94 -4.99 29.26
C GLU A 37 -4.89 -6.05 29.56
N ILE A 38 -3.76 -5.63 30.12
CA ILE A 38 -2.63 -6.51 30.43
C ILE A 38 -2.26 -6.32 31.90
N ASP A 39 -2.34 -7.43 32.64
CA ASP A 39 -1.88 -7.53 34.02
C ASP A 39 -0.61 -8.39 34.09
N ALA A 40 0.36 -7.97 34.90
CA ALA A 40 1.52 -8.80 35.22
C ALA A 40 1.27 -9.58 36.51
N ILE A 41 1.62 -10.87 36.51
CA ILE A 41 1.61 -11.73 37.69
C ILE A 41 3.03 -12.24 37.99
N ASP A 42 3.38 -12.37 39.25
CA ASP A 42 4.70 -12.80 39.73
C ASP A 42 4.98 -14.33 39.60
N GLY A 43 4.05 -15.07 39.00
CA GLY A 43 4.15 -16.52 38.80
C GLY A 43 3.51 -17.36 39.92
N GLN A 44 3.14 -16.77 41.06
CA GLN A 44 2.38 -17.46 42.13
C GLN A 44 0.86 -17.24 42.02
N GLY A 45 0.44 -16.31 41.16
CA GLY A 45 -0.96 -16.12 40.73
C GLY A 45 -1.84 -15.39 41.74
N THR A 46 -1.27 -14.88 42.83
CA THR A 46 -1.99 -14.23 43.93
C THR A 46 -1.87 -12.72 43.94
N ILE A 47 -0.87 -12.14 43.27
CA ILE A 47 -0.66 -10.68 43.20
C ILE A 47 -0.56 -10.27 41.73
N SER A 48 -1.43 -9.35 41.31
CA SER A 48 -1.39 -8.70 40.00
C SER A 48 -0.85 -7.26 40.12
N SER A 49 -0.19 -6.79 39.07
CA SER A 49 0.14 -5.36 38.92
C SER A 49 -1.12 -4.51 38.71
N ASN A 50 -0.94 -3.18 38.68
CA ASN A 50 -1.93 -2.32 38.01
C ASN A 50 -2.03 -2.70 36.53
N SER A 51 -3.23 -2.55 35.97
CA SER A 51 -3.54 -2.91 34.59
C SER A 51 -2.99 -1.90 33.60
N LEU A 52 -2.31 -2.38 32.57
CA LEU A 52 -1.93 -1.60 31.40
C LEU A 52 -3.03 -1.71 30.35
N ILE A 53 -3.63 -0.59 29.96
CA ILE A 53 -4.63 -0.55 28.90
C ILE A 53 -3.98 -0.09 27.60
N ILE A 54 -3.95 -0.97 26.61
CA ILE A 54 -3.52 -0.66 25.24
C ILE A 54 -4.77 -0.47 24.39
N ARG A 55 -4.97 0.76 23.90
CA ARG A 55 -6.04 1.06 22.94
C ARG A 55 -5.54 0.79 21.52
N ILE A 56 -6.26 -0.05 20.80
CA ILE A 56 -6.00 -0.38 19.40
C ILE A 56 -7.16 0.16 18.59
N THR A 57 -6.85 0.91 17.54
CA THR A 57 -7.85 1.39 16.59
C THR A 57 -7.49 0.90 15.20
N ALA A 58 -8.39 0.15 14.60
CA ALA A 58 -8.33 -0.31 13.23
C ALA A 58 -9.24 0.57 12.37
N ASN A 59 -8.65 1.25 11.40
CA ASN A 59 -9.38 2.01 10.39
C ASN A 59 -9.09 1.38 9.02
N PRO A 60 -10.11 1.11 8.19
CA PRO A 60 -9.91 0.63 6.84
C PRO A 60 -9.19 1.71 6.04
N ILE A 61 -8.29 1.27 5.17
CA ILE A 61 -7.64 2.16 4.22
C ILE A 61 -8.65 2.40 3.10
N GLU A 62 -9.12 3.63 3.01
CA GLU A 62 -9.91 4.11 1.90
C GLU A 62 -8.97 4.74 0.88
N ILE A 63 -9.14 4.39 -0.39
CA ILE A 63 -8.33 4.94 -1.49
C ILE A 63 -9.25 5.74 -2.40
N HIS A 64 -8.92 7.01 -2.60
CA HIS A 64 -9.71 7.96 -3.38
C HIS A 64 -8.90 8.45 -4.58
N MET A 65 -9.52 8.50 -5.76
CA MET A 65 -8.90 9.08 -6.95
C MET A 65 -8.92 10.60 -6.84
N THR A 66 -7.76 11.23 -6.97
CA THR A 66 -7.60 12.69 -6.86
C THR A 66 -7.47 13.32 -8.24
N SER A 67 -6.76 12.67 -9.17
CA SER A 67 -6.62 13.14 -10.55
C SER A 67 -6.63 12.00 -11.55
N ASN A 68 -7.27 12.24 -12.69
CA ASN A 68 -7.22 11.44 -13.90
C ASN A 68 -7.54 12.32 -15.12
N THR A 69 -6.59 13.17 -15.50
CA THR A 69 -6.80 14.15 -16.60
C THR A 69 -6.62 13.55 -17.99
N GLY A 70 -6.08 12.33 -18.07
CA GLY A 70 -5.48 11.81 -19.30
C GLY A 70 -4.24 12.61 -19.73
N LEU A 71 -3.73 12.30 -20.92
CA LEU A 71 -2.53 12.90 -21.51
C LEU A 71 -2.75 13.21 -22.98
N LYS A 72 -2.06 14.24 -23.48
CA LYS A 72 -1.98 14.56 -24.92
C LYS A 72 -0.54 14.40 -25.36
N LEU A 73 -0.34 13.72 -26.49
CA LEU A 73 0.97 13.56 -27.10
C LEU A 73 0.87 13.50 -28.62
N SER A 74 1.99 13.79 -29.27
CA SER A 74 2.17 13.47 -30.69
C SER A 74 2.46 11.99 -30.86
N HIS A 75 1.93 11.38 -31.93
CA HIS A 75 2.31 10.01 -32.31
C HIS A 75 3.82 9.88 -32.45
N LYS A 76 4.35 8.70 -32.15
CA LYS A 76 5.78 8.38 -32.16
C LYS A 76 6.62 9.12 -31.12
N SER A 77 5.98 9.75 -30.13
CA SER A 77 6.65 10.39 -28.99
C SER A 77 6.33 9.68 -27.67
N PHE A 78 6.88 10.20 -26.58
CA PHE A 78 6.54 9.84 -25.21
C PHE A 78 6.12 11.06 -24.41
N VAL A 79 5.39 10.83 -23.33
CA VAL A 79 5.00 11.86 -22.37
C VAL A 79 5.05 11.27 -20.95
N PRO A 80 5.69 11.95 -19.97
CA PRO A 80 5.66 11.54 -18.58
C PRO A 80 4.22 11.47 -18.04
N ILE A 81 3.95 10.49 -17.20
CA ILE A 81 2.73 10.44 -16.40
C ILE A 81 3.09 11.03 -15.04
N THR A 82 2.46 12.14 -14.66
CA THR A 82 2.77 12.85 -13.40
C THR A 82 1.59 12.79 -12.44
N SER A 83 1.80 13.17 -11.18
CA SER A 83 0.75 13.25 -10.16
C SER A 83 -0.35 14.26 -10.48
N GLN A 84 -0.08 15.23 -11.35
CA GLN A 84 -1.10 16.14 -11.88
C GLN A 84 -2.05 15.42 -12.84
N ASN A 85 -1.57 14.38 -13.53
CA ASN A 85 -2.37 13.62 -14.49
C ASN A 85 -3.06 12.43 -13.84
N LEU A 86 -2.38 11.76 -12.91
CA LEU A 86 -2.85 10.56 -12.24
C LEU A 86 -2.42 10.59 -10.78
N SER A 87 -3.36 10.65 -9.85
CA SER A 87 -3.03 10.59 -8.42
C SER A 87 -4.17 10.00 -7.61
N PHE A 88 -3.80 9.32 -6.53
CA PHE A 88 -4.72 8.79 -5.54
C PHE A 88 -4.25 9.21 -4.14
N SER A 89 -5.18 9.35 -3.22
CA SER A 89 -4.92 9.63 -1.81
C SER A 89 -5.59 8.59 -0.91
N THR A 90 -5.14 8.49 0.34
CA THR A 90 -5.79 7.64 1.34
C THR A 90 -6.32 8.46 2.52
N ASN A 91 -7.26 7.90 3.27
CA ASN A 91 -7.72 8.46 4.56
C ASN A 91 -6.66 8.38 5.68
N ASN A 92 -5.54 7.68 5.45
CA ASN A 92 -4.45 7.56 6.40
C ASN A 92 -3.49 8.75 6.25
N LEU A 93 -3.96 9.91 6.70
CA LEU A 93 -3.30 11.23 6.57
C LEU A 93 -2.15 11.46 7.57
N ASN A 94 -1.87 10.49 8.44
CA ASN A 94 -0.80 10.61 9.41
C ASN A 94 0.42 9.90 8.82
N ASP A 95 1.39 10.68 8.36
CA ASP A 95 2.69 10.27 7.76
C ASP A 95 3.49 9.20 8.54
N GLU A 96 3.04 8.79 9.73
CA GLU A 96 3.76 7.89 10.63
C GLU A 96 3.99 6.48 10.06
N MET A 97 3.10 5.96 9.21
CA MET A 97 3.25 4.62 8.63
C MET A 97 3.86 4.61 7.22
N ASN A 98 3.94 5.76 6.55
CA ASN A 98 4.50 5.95 5.20
C ASN A 98 4.19 4.77 4.23
N ILE A 99 2.92 4.34 4.19
CA ILE A 99 2.52 3.17 3.38
C ILE A 99 2.38 3.63 1.92
N PRO A 100 3.23 3.16 0.99
CA PRO A 100 3.19 3.65 -0.38
C PRO A 100 1.96 3.11 -1.12
N LEU A 101 1.27 4.00 -1.82
CA LEU A 101 0.29 3.62 -2.85
C LEU A 101 1.03 3.04 -4.05
N ILE A 102 0.59 1.85 -4.48
CA ILE A 102 1.17 1.11 -5.58
C ILE A 102 0.11 0.90 -6.66
N TYR A 103 0.50 1.23 -7.88
CA TYR A 103 -0.23 1.04 -9.10
C TYR A 103 0.31 -0.20 -9.77
N VAL A 104 -0.55 -1.18 -10.03
CA VAL A 104 -0.20 -2.43 -10.73
C VAL A 104 -0.90 -2.40 -12.08
N ILE A 105 -0.12 -2.37 -13.16
CA ILE A 105 -0.67 -2.39 -14.52
C ILE A 105 -1.26 -3.77 -14.79
N ILE A 106 -2.52 -3.80 -15.21
CA ILE A 106 -3.24 -5.02 -15.57
C ILE A 106 -3.09 -5.27 -17.07
N ASP A 107 -3.49 -4.29 -17.88
CA ASP A 107 -3.32 -4.33 -19.33
C ASP A 107 -2.51 -3.12 -19.80
N GLN A 108 -1.56 -3.37 -20.69
CA GLN A 108 -0.82 -2.32 -21.38
C GLN A 108 -1.72 -1.61 -22.42
N PRO A 109 -1.35 -0.40 -22.84
CA PRO A 109 -1.99 0.25 -23.98
C PRO A 109 -1.89 -0.59 -25.27
N GLU A 110 -2.83 -0.42 -26.19
CA GLU A 110 -2.86 -1.16 -27.46
C GLU A 110 -1.84 -0.59 -28.46
N PHE A 111 -1.65 0.74 -28.46
CA PHE A 111 -0.85 1.45 -29.47
C PHE A 111 0.49 1.99 -28.93
N GLY A 112 0.78 1.70 -27.67
CA GLY A 112 1.98 2.13 -26.99
C GLY A 112 2.32 1.24 -25.80
N ILE A 113 3.20 1.75 -24.95
CA ILE A 113 3.64 1.07 -23.74
C ILE A 113 3.77 2.08 -22.60
N VAL A 114 3.44 1.64 -21.40
CA VAL A 114 3.84 2.35 -20.18
C VAL A 114 5.22 1.84 -19.77
N GLU A 115 6.17 2.76 -19.67
CA GLU A 115 7.53 2.46 -19.26
C GLU A 115 7.86 3.13 -17.94
N CYS A 116 8.73 2.48 -17.15
CA CYS A 116 9.25 2.99 -15.90
C CYS A 116 10.78 2.98 -15.89
N ALA A 117 11.37 4.04 -15.34
CA ALA A 117 12.77 4.06 -14.97
C ALA A 117 12.99 3.21 -13.71
N LYS A 118 14.05 2.41 -13.68
CA LYS A 118 14.38 1.54 -12.55
C LYS A 118 15.74 1.90 -11.99
N ILE A 119 15.89 1.80 -10.67
CA ILE A 119 17.16 2.05 -10.00
C ILE A 119 18.21 1.07 -10.56
N GLY A 120 19.36 1.61 -10.98
CA GLY A 120 20.48 0.82 -11.50
C GLY A 120 20.32 0.28 -12.92
N ILE A 121 19.28 0.70 -13.65
CA ILE A 121 19.09 0.36 -15.07
C ILE A 121 19.02 1.66 -15.87
N ASP A 122 19.87 1.75 -16.89
CA ASP A 122 19.83 2.89 -17.80
C ASP A 122 18.56 2.86 -18.67
N GLY A 123 17.84 3.97 -18.66
CA GLY A 123 16.66 4.18 -19.46
C GLY A 123 15.36 3.61 -18.87
N PHE A 124 14.33 3.62 -19.72
CA PHE A 124 12.97 3.24 -19.38
C PHE A 124 12.69 1.84 -19.89
N GLN A 125 12.03 1.03 -19.06
CA GLN A 125 11.71 -0.36 -19.34
C GLN A 125 10.21 -0.57 -19.20
N LEU A 126 9.68 -1.66 -19.78
CA LEU A 126 8.26 -2.02 -19.62
C LEU A 126 7.86 -2.01 -18.14
N CYS A 127 6.83 -1.24 -17.82
CA CYS A 127 6.39 -1.06 -16.45
C CYS A 127 5.33 -2.11 -16.08
N SER A 128 5.48 -2.75 -14.93
CA SER A 128 4.44 -3.62 -14.35
C SER A 128 3.82 -3.02 -13.10
N ARG A 129 4.56 -2.16 -12.41
CA ARG A 129 4.11 -1.43 -11.22
C ARG A 129 4.90 -0.15 -11.03
N PHE A 130 4.27 0.84 -10.40
CA PHE A 130 4.89 2.10 -10.00
C PHE A 130 4.18 2.65 -8.75
N THR A 131 4.78 3.64 -8.10
CA THR A 131 4.25 4.33 -6.92
C THR A 131 3.84 5.77 -7.22
N GLN A 132 3.14 6.43 -6.29
CA GLN A 132 2.88 7.87 -6.40
C GLN A 132 4.21 8.66 -6.51
N GLN A 133 5.22 8.28 -5.72
CA GLN A 133 6.55 8.90 -5.79
C GLN A 133 7.21 8.70 -7.16
N ASP A 134 7.00 7.57 -7.84
CA ASP A 134 7.55 7.38 -9.18
C ASP A 134 6.91 8.33 -10.21
N LEU A 135 5.64 8.71 -10.02
CA LEU A 135 4.98 9.75 -10.83
C LEU A 135 5.54 11.14 -10.52
N ASP A 136 5.78 11.44 -9.24
CA ASP A 136 6.39 12.70 -8.79
C ASP A 136 7.83 12.86 -9.31
N ASP A 137 8.59 11.76 -9.31
CA ASP A 137 9.98 11.71 -9.75
C ASP A 137 10.12 11.62 -11.29
N LEU A 138 9.03 11.72 -12.04
CA LEU A 138 9.00 11.60 -13.52
C LEU A 138 9.56 10.26 -14.04
N LYS A 139 9.44 9.20 -13.24
CA LYS A 139 9.96 7.86 -13.57
C LYS A 139 8.98 7.02 -14.35
N VAL A 140 7.76 7.50 -14.61
CA VAL A 140 6.74 6.77 -15.37
C VAL A 140 6.37 7.57 -16.62
N ARG A 141 6.24 6.91 -17.77
CA ARG A 141 5.82 7.54 -19.02
C ARG A 141 4.98 6.63 -19.89
N TYR A 142 4.12 7.22 -20.71
CA TYR A 142 3.56 6.54 -21.88
C TYR A 142 4.43 6.83 -23.10
N LYS A 143 4.65 5.82 -23.94
CA LYS A 143 5.36 5.94 -25.21
C LYS A 143 4.52 5.30 -26.32
N HIS A 144 4.19 6.09 -27.33
CA HIS A 144 3.48 5.59 -28.51
C HIS A 144 4.45 4.87 -29.45
N THR A 145 4.22 3.59 -29.71
CA THR A 145 5.11 2.73 -30.51
C THR A 145 4.49 2.27 -31.82
N SER A 146 3.16 2.26 -31.92
CA SER A 146 2.44 1.80 -33.13
C SER A 146 2.74 2.64 -34.37
N GLU A 147 2.69 2.04 -35.56
CA GLU A 147 2.65 2.77 -36.85
C GLU A 147 1.28 3.39 -37.12
N ASN A 148 0.23 2.87 -36.48
CA ASN A 148 -1.10 3.42 -36.57
C ASN A 148 -1.17 4.79 -35.91
N ARG A 149 -2.19 5.58 -36.26
CA ARG A 149 -2.44 6.92 -35.71
C ARG A 149 -3.78 6.96 -34.99
N PRO A 150 -3.92 6.24 -33.86
CA PRO A 150 -5.16 6.24 -33.10
C PRO A 150 -5.41 7.62 -32.48
N MET A 151 -6.68 7.93 -32.22
CA MET A 151 -7.06 9.16 -31.51
C MET A 151 -6.94 9.02 -29.99
N SER A 152 -6.91 7.79 -29.47
CA SER A 152 -6.84 7.48 -28.04
C SER A 152 -6.16 6.15 -27.81
N ASP A 153 -5.59 5.99 -26.63
CA ASP A 153 -5.03 4.74 -26.12
C ASP A 153 -5.24 4.68 -24.61
N VAL A 154 -5.35 3.48 -24.04
CA VAL A 154 -5.73 3.29 -22.63
C VAL A 154 -4.99 2.09 -22.07
N PHE A 155 -4.45 2.23 -20.87
CA PHE A 155 -3.99 1.11 -20.05
C PHE A 155 -4.88 0.97 -18.83
N THR A 156 -4.99 -0.24 -18.29
CA THR A 156 -5.75 -0.52 -17.07
C THR A 156 -4.79 -0.82 -15.93
N PHE A 157 -5.16 -0.43 -14.72
CA PHE A 157 -4.34 -0.69 -13.53
C PHE A 157 -5.24 -0.88 -12.30
N LYS A 158 -4.69 -1.53 -11.28
CA LYS A 158 -5.25 -1.56 -9.93
C LYS A 158 -4.39 -0.70 -9.02
N VAL A 159 -5.03 0.01 -8.10
CA VAL A 159 -4.32 0.74 -7.04
C VAL A 159 -4.55 0.05 -5.71
N GLY A 160 -3.53 0.02 -4.86
CA GLY A 160 -3.61 -0.58 -3.55
C GLY A 160 -2.45 -0.15 -2.67
N VAL A 161 -2.45 -0.66 -1.45
CA VAL A 161 -1.33 -0.53 -0.51
C VAL A 161 -0.62 -1.88 -0.38
N PHE A 162 0.70 -1.87 -0.27
CA PHE A 162 1.45 -3.07 0.08
C PHE A 162 1.67 -3.10 1.59
N LEU A 163 0.83 -3.89 2.27
CA LEU A 163 1.02 -4.24 3.66
C LEU A 163 1.86 -5.52 3.66
N GLY A 164 3.18 -5.40 3.70
CA GLY A 164 4.05 -6.57 3.77
C GLY A 164 3.79 -7.33 5.08
N TRP A 165 3.29 -8.56 4.98
CA TRP A 165 3.18 -9.51 6.09
C TRP A 165 3.82 -10.83 5.71
#